data_AF-A0A1Q6FTR7-F1
#
_entry.id   AF-A0A1Q6FTR7-F1
#
_cell.length_a   1.000
_cell.length_b   1.000
_cell.length_c   1.000
_cell.angle_alpha   90.00
_cell.angle_beta   90.00
_cell.angle_gamma   90.00
#
_symmetry.space_group_name_H-M   'P 1'
#
loop_
_entity.id
_entity.type
_entity.pdbx_description
1 polymer ?
#
loop_
_entity_poly.entity_id
_entity_poly.type
_entity_poly.pdbx_seq_one_letter_code
_entity_poly.pdbx_strand_id
1 'polypeptide(L)'
;MCVLAGLVCACTLAYSQDDVQKATAEAAAALSRIPEAEQEEEQPRYWTSSSQFDLGMSNTSLWNWAAGGYNTLAANGGLDAKADYAKDLLSWKNRLQLQYGFFWSADKKNLMQKSNDVIYLESRLAFKTANSSKWNYTASFDFRSQFSNSYDTYTLDEATQTWSGTLKSGFLSPAYTNIALGMEWTPTDWFNVNIAPLTGGFTICTIDELKKNYGMKLIEVGLDPAVGSNYRDALFQFGAQIKMNFKTSVNDVFTYETQLVLFTDYLDKPFRHNRVNWDNKFSWQVAKYLKLSLNTWLIYDPIVLIDGIQRVQFKESFTINFTYTIANRK
;
A
#
# COMPACT_ATOMS: atom_id res chain seq x y z
N MET A 1 -4.92 -6.65 -96.33
CA MET A 1 -5.78 -7.03 -95.18
C MET A 1 -4.98 -6.98 -93.88
N CYS A 2 -4.45 -5.81 -93.49
CA CYS A 2 -3.73 -5.63 -92.21
C CYS A 2 -3.91 -4.24 -91.60
N VAL A 3 -4.33 -3.22 -92.37
CA VAL A 3 -4.47 -1.85 -91.86
C VAL A 3 -5.85 -1.58 -91.24
N LEU A 4 -6.91 -2.30 -91.66
CA LEU A 4 -8.26 -2.12 -91.09
C LEU A 4 -8.45 -2.74 -89.70
N ALA A 5 -7.68 -3.77 -89.34
CA ALA A 5 -7.84 -4.46 -88.05
C ALA A 5 -7.23 -3.67 -86.88
N GLY A 6 -6.18 -2.87 -87.12
CA GLY A 6 -5.54 -2.05 -86.10
C GLY A 6 -6.40 -0.85 -85.67
N LEU A 7 -7.17 -0.26 -86.59
CA LEU A 7 -7.98 0.93 -86.31
C LEU A 7 -9.25 0.63 -85.50
N VAL A 8 -9.84 -0.56 -85.70
CA VAL A 8 -11.00 -1.02 -84.90
C VAL A 8 -10.56 -1.39 -83.47
N CYS A 9 -9.39 -2.03 -83.32
CA CYS A 9 -8.85 -2.40 -82.01
C CYS A 9 -8.42 -1.17 -81.17
N ALA A 10 -7.89 -0.12 -81.82
CA ALA A 10 -7.52 1.13 -81.16
C ALA A 10 -8.74 1.94 -80.70
N CYS A 11 -9.83 1.95 -81.47
CA CYS A 11 -11.07 2.65 -81.08
C CYS A 11 -11.80 1.97 -79.93
N THR A 12 -11.78 0.63 -79.84
CA THR A 12 -12.39 -0.11 -78.73
C THR A 12 -11.59 0.02 -77.43
N LEU A 13 -10.26 0.15 -77.51
CA LEU A 13 -9.41 0.37 -76.34
C LEU A 13 -9.58 1.78 -75.76
N ALA A 14 -9.72 2.80 -76.62
CA ALA A 14 -9.95 4.18 -76.18
C ALA A 14 -11.30 4.34 -75.44
N TYR A 15 -12.38 3.75 -75.96
CA TYR A 15 -13.69 3.74 -75.27
C TYR A 15 -13.64 2.99 -73.93
N SER A 16 -12.91 1.87 -73.87
CA SER A 16 -12.77 1.11 -72.62
C SER A 16 -11.95 1.85 -71.56
N GLN A 17 -11.00 2.70 -71.95
CA GLN A 17 -10.22 3.51 -71.01
C GLN A 17 -11.03 4.64 -70.41
N ASP A 18 -11.91 5.30 -71.18
CA ASP A 18 -12.78 6.35 -70.66
C ASP A 18 -13.78 5.81 -69.62
N ASP A 19 -14.38 4.64 -69.86
CA ASP A 19 -15.30 4.01 -68.90
C ASP A 19 -14.58 3.53 -67.63
N VAL A 20 -13.34 3.02 -67.76
CA VAL A 20 -12.51 2.64 -66.61
C VAL A 20 -12.05 3.88 -65.83
N GLN A 21 -11.74 4.99 -66.50
CA GLN A 21 -11.40 6.25 -65.83
C GLN A 21 -12.60 6.88 -65.13
N LYS A 22 -13.79 6.77 -65.72
CA LYS A 22 -15.03 7.26 -65.12
C LYS A 22 -15.46 6.40 -63.94
N ALA A 23 -15.34 5.08 -64.04
CA ALA A 23 -15.58 4.15 -62.93
C ALA A 23 -14.56 4.31 -61.80
N THR A 24 -13.28 4.58 -62.11
CA THR A 24 -12.25 4.87 -61.08
C THR A 24 -12.43 6.26 -60.47
N ALA A 25 -12.89 7.25 -61.22
CA ALA A 25 -13.25 8.57 -60.69
C ALA A 25 -14.51 8.52 -59.80
N GLU A 26 -15.52 7.74 -60.17
CA GLU A 26 -16.71 7.51 -59.35
C GLU A 26 -16.40 6.68 -58.11
N ALA A 27 -15.53 5.67 -58.21
CA ALA A 27 -15.03 4.92 -57.05
C ALA A 27 -14.18 5.80 -56.13
N ALA A 28 -13.34 6.68 -56.67
CA ALA A 28 -12.56 7.65 -55.89
C ALA A 28 -13.46 8.71 -55.23
N ALA A 29 -14.52 9.15 -55.92
CA ALA A 29 -15.53 10.04 -55.37
C ALA A 29 -16.45 9.37 -54.34
N ALA A 30 -16.63 8.04 -54.42
CA ALA A 30 -17.33 7.27 -53.40
C ALA A 30 -16.46 7.03 -52.16
N LEU A 31 -15.16 6.77 -52.34
CA LEU A 31 -14.17 6.65 -51.28
C LEU A 31 -13.95 7.96 -50.52
N SER A 32 -14.00 9.11 -51.19
CA SER A 32 -13.90 10.43 -50.54
C SER A 32 -15.17 10.88 -49.81
N ARG A 33 -16.29 10.17 -49.99
CA ARG A 33 -17.56 10.39 -49.28
C ARG A 33 -17.76 9.42 -48.12
N ILE A 34 -16.86 8.46 -47.92
CA ILE A 34 -16.82 7.68 -46.69
C ILE A 34 -16.44 8.67 -45.59
N PRO A 35 -17.26 8.87 -44.54
CA PRO A 35 -16.85 9.67 -43.40
C PRO A 35 -15.55 9.04 -42.90
N GLU A 36 -14.46 9.81 -42.92
CA GLU A 36 -13.20 9.42 -42.30
C GLU A 36 -13.57 8.96 -40.89
N ALA A 37 -13.37 7.66 -40.62
CA ALA A 37 -13.75 7.09 -39.34
C ALA A 37 -13.04 7.92 -38.28
N GLU A 38 -13.83 8.66 -37.49
CA GLU A 38 -13.37 9.54 -36.43
C GLU A 38 -12.37 8.72 -35.61
N GLN A 39 -11.07 9.05 -35.74
CA GLN A 39 -10.06 8.42 -34.90
C GLN A 39 -10.47 8.76 -33.49
N GLU A 40 -11.02 7.77 -32.78
CA GLU A 40 -11.37 7.89 -31.38
C GLU A 40 -10.06 8.25 -30.67
N GLU A 41 -9.88 9.55 -30.37
CA GLU A 41 -8.69 10.02 -29.66
C GLU A 41 -8.60 9.18 -28.39
N GLU A 42 -7.56 8.34 -28.29
CA GLU A 42 -7.38 7.48 -27.12
C GLU A 42 -7.45 8.36 -25.88
N GLN A 43 -8.56 8.21 -25.12
CA GLN A 43 -8.82 9.13 -24.03
C GLN A 43 -7.62 9.11 -23.08
N PRO A 44 -7.10 10.28 -22.68
CA PRO A 44 -5.88 10.36 -21.89
C PRO A 44 -6.05 9.54 -20.61
N ARG A 45 -5.27 8.45 -20.52
CA ARG A 45 -5.33 7.54 -19.39
C ARG A 45 -4.63 8.16 -18.18
N TYR A 46 -5.43 8.74 -17.28
CA TYR A 46 -4.93 9.40 -16.06
C TYR A 46 -4.69 8.45 -14.89
N TRP A 47 -5.29 7.24 -14.93
CA TRP A 47 -5.16 6.23 -13.89
C TRP A 47 -4.17 5.14 -14.30
N THR A 48 -3.18 4.90 -13.44
CA THR A 48 -2.28 3.75 -13.50
C THR A 48 -2.63 2.81 -12.35
N SER A 49 -2.73 1.51 -12.62
CA SER A 49 -3.08 0.52 -11.59
C SER A 49 -2.12 -0.66 -11.62
N SER A 50 -1.72 -1.11 -10.44
CA SER A 50 -0.89 -2.30 -10.29
C SER A 50 -1.37 -3.15 -9.14
N SER A 51 -1.44 -4.46 -9.33
CA SER A 51 -1.71 -5.43 -8.28
C SER A 51 -0.55 -6.41 -8.21
N GLN A 52 0.04 -6.54 -7.03
CA GLN A 52 1.13 -7.45 -6.75
C GLN A 52 0.63 -8.54 -5.79
N PHE A 53 0.80 -9.78 -6.19
CA PHE A 53 0.52 -10.96 -5.37
C PHE A 53 1.86 -11.50 -4.86
N ASP A 54 1.93 -11.71 -3.56
CA ASP A 54 3.10 -12.25 -2.89
C ASP A 54 2.72 -13.53 -2.15
N LEU A 55 3.51 -14.58 -2.35
CA LEU A 55 3.45 -15.80 -1.57
C LEU A 55 4.86 -16.17 -1.14
N GLY A 56 5.11 -16.31 0.15
CA GLY A 56 6.48 -16.53 0.60
C GLY A 56 6.63 -16.92 2.05
N MET A 57 7.88 -17.03 2.46
CA MET A 57 8.26 -17.37 3.83
C MET A 57 9.03 -16.20 4.44
N SER A 58 8.75 -15.88 5.70
CA SER A 58 9.45 -14.85 6.46
C SER A 58 10.00 -15.42 7.76
N ASN A 59 11.24 -15.06 8.09
CA ASN A 59 11.77 -15.20 9.43
C ASN A 59 11.79 -13.82 10.09
N THR A 60 11.14 -13.69 11.24
CA THR A 60 11.07 -12.43 11.99
C THR A 60 11.75 -12.58 13.34
N SER A 61 12.60 -11.61 13.67
CA SER A 61 13.31 -11.51 14.95
C SER A 61 12.91 -10.21 15.65
N LEU A 62 12.64 -10.29 16.95
CA LEU A 62 12.15 -9.18 17.76
C LEU A 62 13.10 -8.94 18.95
N TRP A 63 13.45 -7.68 19.19
CA TRP A 63 14.25 -7.25 20.34
C TRP A 63 13.55 -6.07 21.02
N ASN A 64 13.28 -6.21 22.32
CA ASN A 64 12.56 -5.20 23.11
C ASN A 64 11.27 -4.73 22.41
N TRP A 65 10.42 -5.64 21.95
CA TRP A 65 9.24 -5.29 21.16
C TRP A 65 7.98 -5.19 22.04
N ALA A 66 7.42 -3.98 22.16
CA ALA A 66 6.33 -3.72 23.10
C ALA A 66 4.97 -4.28 22.64
N ALA A 67 4.72 -4.40 21.34
CA ALA A 67 3.44 -4.93 20.83
C ALA A 67 3.28 -6.46 21.03
N GLY A 68 4.29 -7.12 21.59
CA GLY A 68 4.36 -8.56 21.79
C GLY A 68 4.57 -9.34 20.48
N GLY A 69 5.12 -10.54 20.59
CA GLY A 69 5.42 -11.42 19.46
C GLY A 69 6.56 -12.37 19.76
N TYR A 70 6.74 -13.37 18.92
CA TYR A 70 7.79 -14.37 19.04
C TYR A 70 8.70 -14.31 17.81
N ASN A 71 9.92 -14.84 17.94
CA ASN A 71 10.74 -15.10 16.77
C ASN A 71 10.10 -16.26 16.00
N THR A 72 9.73 -16.04 14.74
CA THR A 72 8.89 -16.98 14.00
C THR A 72 9.32 -17.16 12.56
N LEU A 73 9.27 -18.40 12.09
CA LEU A 73 9.25 -18.74 10.67
C LEU A 73 7.79 -18.87 10.22
N ALA A 74 7.35 -18.00 9.32
CA ALA A 74 5.98 -17.93 8.85
C ALA A 74 5.88 -18.11 7.34
N ALA A 75 4.79 -18.72 6.87
CA ALA A 75 4.34 -18.65 5.49
C ALA A 75 3.30 -17.53 5.39
N ASN A 76 3.45 -16.63 4.42
CA ASN A 76 2.58 -15.47 4.24
C ASN A 76 2.11 -15.38 2.79
N GLY A 77 0.85 -15.02 2.62
CA GLY A 77 0.27 -14.56 1.37
C GLY A 77 -0.10 -13.09 1.49
N GLY A 78 -0.04 -12.35 0.39
CA GLY A 78 -0.42 -10.96 0.37
C GLY A 78 -0.82 -10.44 -1.00
N LEU A 79 -1.59 -9.36 -0.97
CA LEU A 79 -1.99 -8.56 -2.12
C LEU A 79 -1.60 -7.11 -1.82
N ASP A 80 -0.86 -6.48 -2.72
CA ASP A 80 -0.55 -5.04 -2.71
C ASP A 80 -1.08 -4.43 -4.01
N ALA A 81 -2.23 -3.78 -3.94
CA ALA A 81 -2.88 -3.10 -5.04
C ALA A 81 -2.68 -1.59 -4.92
N LYS A 82 -2.36 -0.94 -6.04
CA LYS A 82 -2.15 0.51 -6.15
C LYS A 82 -2.97 1.06 -7.29
N ALA A 83 -3.54 2.24 -7.06
CA ALA A 83 -4.23 3.03 -8.06
C ALA A 83 -3.77 4.48 -7.95
N ASP A 84 -3.00 4.92 -8.93
CA ASP A 84 -2.38 6.24 -8.99
C ASP A 84 -3.05 7.05 -10.10
N TYR A 85 -3.68 8.15 -9.71
CA TYR A 85 -4.17 9.18 -10.62
C TYR A 85 -3.15 10.32 -10.72
N ALA A 86 -2.88 10.77 -11.93
CA ALA A 86 -2.09 11.96 -12.17
C ALA A 86 -2.68 12.75 -13.35
N LYS A 87 -3.08 14.00 -13.07
CA LYS A 87 -3.53 14.95 -14.09
C LYS A 87 -3.10 16.36 -13.69
N ASP A 88 -2.41 17.04 -14.60
CA ASP A 88 -1.91 18.40 -14.42
C ASP A 88 -1.11 18.54 -13.11
N LEU A 89 -1.61 19.33 -12.15
CA LEU A 89 -1.00 19.57 -10.84
C LEU A 89 -1.49 18.58 -9.76
N LEU A 90 -2.51 17.78 -10.05
CA LEU A 90 -3.14 16.88 -9.10
C LEU A 90 -2.55 15.47 -9.21
N SER A 91 -2.17 14.92 -8.06
CA SER A 91 -1.84 13.51 -7.90
C SER A 91 -2.69 12.91 -6.79
N TRP A 92 -3.29 11.75 -7.04
CA TRP A 92 -4.04 11.02 -6.04
C TRP A 92 -3.61 9.56 -6.06
N LYS A 93 -2.92 9.14 -5.00
CA LYS A 93 -2.37 7.79 -4.85
C LYS A 93 -3.20 7.01 -3.87
N ASN A 94 -3.59 5.80 -4.24
CA ASN A 94 -4.32 4.89 -3.39
C ASN A 94 -3.58 3.57 -3.33
N ARG A 95 -3.47 2.99 -2.13
CA ARG A 95 -2.84 1.69 -1.92
C ARG A 95 -3.67 0.85 -0.98
N LEU A 96 -3.96 -0.37 -1.39
CA LEU A 96 -4.58 -1.40 -0.58
C LEU A 96 -3.57 -2.52 -0.40
N GLN A 97 -3.24 -2.84 0.83
CA GLN A 97 -2.35 -3.93 1.19
C GLN A 97 -3.07 -4.87 2.14
N LEU A 98 -3.21 -6.12 1.72
CA LEU A 98 -3.78 -7.21 2.49
C LEU A 98 -2.69 -8.25 2.69
N GLN A 99 -2.42 -8.63 3.93
CA GLN A 99 -1.47 -9.69 4.24
C GLN A 99 -2.10 -10.65 5.22
N TYR A 100 -1.88 -11.94 4.99
CA TYR A 100 -2.30 -12.99 5.90
C TYR A 100 -1.26 -14.09 5.94
N GLY A 101 -0.89 -14.54 7.13
CA GLY A 101 0.16 -15.53 7.29
C GLY A 101 0.00 -16.39 8.52
N PHE A 102 0.65 -17.54 8.47
CA PHE A 102 0.68 -18.54 9.52
C PHE A 102 2.10 -18.92 9.85
N PHE A 103 2.36 -19.26 11.11
CA PHE A 103 3.62 -19.84 11.54
C PHE A 103 3.39 -21.11 12.35
N TRP A 104 4.40 -21.97 12.31
CA TRP A 104 4.51 -23.13 13.19
C TRP A 104 5.64 -22.86 14.18
N SER A 105 5.39 -23.15 15.46
CA SER A 105 6.42 -23.16 16.49
C SER A 105 6.70 -24.59 16.91
N ALA A 106 7.98 -24.95 17.01
CA ALA A 106 8.42 -26.27 17.48
C ALA A 106 7.99 -26.54 18.94
N ASP A 107 7.80 -25.47 19.73
CA ASP A 107 7.44 -25.55 21.16
C ASP A 107 5.94 -25.82 21.37
N LYS A 108 5.09 -25.60 20.37
CA LYS A 108 3.64 -25.80 20.44
C LYS A 108 3.19 -26.76 19.32
N LYS A 109 3.33 -28.07 19.58
CA LYS A 109 2.95 -29.14 18.64
C LYS A 109 1.51 -28.97 18.14
N ASN A 110 1.34 -29.05 16.82
CA ASN A 110 0.06 -29.10 16.10
C ASN A 110 -0.84 -27.85 16.16
N LEU A 111 -0.31 -26.70 16.61
CA LEU A 111 -1.08 -25.46 16.62
C LEU A 111 -0.58 -24.49 15.54
N MET A 112 -1.36 -24.32 14.48
CA MET A 112 -1.16 -23.25 13.50
C MET A 112 -1.51 -21.92 14.15
N GLN A 113 -0.53 -21.03 14.24
CA GLN A 113 -0.73 -19.68 14.77
C GLN A 113 -0.64 -18.66 13.65
N LYS A 114 -1.38 -17.58 13.82
CA LYS A 114 -1.42 -16.44 12.91
C LYS A 114 -0.15 -15.59 13.08
N SER A 115 0.60 -15.36 11.99
CA SER A 115 1.83 -14.54 12.02
C SER A 115 1.53 -13.08 11.70
N ASN A 116 1.07 -12.84 10.47
CA ASN A 116 0.80 -11.54 9.90
C ASN A 116 -0.68 -11.49 9.56
N ASP A 117 -1.31 -10.40 9.95
CA ASP A 117 -2.64 -10.02 9.50
C ASP A 117 -2.69 -8.52 9.46
N VAL A 118 -2.76 -8.01 8.25
CA VAL A 118 -2.78 -6.58 8.01
C VAL A 118 -3.78 -6.30 6.92
N ILE A 119 -4.75 -5.47 7.25
CA ILE A 119 -5.50 -4.64 6.33
C ILE A 119 -4.84 -3.27 6.39
N TYR A 120 -4.34 -2.77 5.27
CA TYR A 120 -3.80 -1.43 5.19
C TYR A 120 -4.37 -0.73 3.95
N LEU A 121 -5.03 0.40 4.17
CA LEU A 121 -5.56 1.24 3.12
C LEU A 121 -4.94 2.62 3.28
N GLU A 122 -4.37 3.14 2.21
CA GLU A 122 -3.78 4.47 2.17
C GLU A 122 -4.38 5.25 1.00
N SER A 123 -4.72 6.50 1.24
CA SER A 123 -5.14 7.45 0.23
C SER A 123 -4.40 8.76 0.43
N ARG A 124 -3.69 9.22 -0.60
CA ARG A 124 -2.87 10.42 -0.53
C ARG A 124 -3.18 11.33 -1.69
N LEU A 125 -3.75 12.48 -1.39
CA LEU A 125 -3.96 13.58 -2.32
C LEU A 125 -2.78 14.54 -2.23
N ALA A 126 -2.21 14.90 -3.37
CA ALA A 126 -1.14 15.87 -3.49
C ALA A 126 -1.45 16.86 -4.61
N PHE A 127 -1.35 18.15 -4.32
CA PHE A 127 -1.53 19.22 -5.29
C PHE A 127 -0.26 20.04 -5.41
N LYS A 128 0.36 20.03 -6.59
CA LYS A 128 1.57 20.82 -6.90
C LYS A 128 1.25 22.31 -6.87
N THR A 129 2.08 23.11 -6.21
CA THR A 129 1.89 24.57 -6.18
C THR A 129 2.05 25.19 -7.58
N ALA A 130 2.93 24.64 -8.40
CA ALA A 130 3.15 25.02 -9.80
C ALA A 130 3.86 23.87 -10.54
N ASN A 131 3.84 23.87 -11.87
CA ASN A 131 4.49 22.82 -12.69
C ASN A 131 5.99 22.67 -12.41
N SER A 132 6.69 23.78 -12.09
CA SER A 132 8.12 23.80 -11.75
C SER A 132 8.39 23.73 -10.24
N SER A 133 7.36 23.80 -9.40
CA SER A 133 7.52 23.78 -7.94
C SER A 133 7.92 22.38 -7.46
N LYS A 134 8.81 22.35 -6.46
CA LYS A 134 9.15 21.14 -5.71
C LYS A 134 8.25 20.91 -4.49
N TRP A 135 7.29 21.80 -4.27
CA TRP A 135 6.37 21.77 -3.15
C TRP A 135 4.96 21.36 -3.59
N ASN A 136 4.36 20.48 -2.80
CA ASN A 136 3.00 19.99 -2.94
C ASN A 136 2.23 20.25 -1.63
N TYR A 137 0.97 20.69 -1.72
CA TYR A 137 0.04 20.54 -0.61
C TYR A 137 -0.44 19.11 -0.55
N THR A 138 -0.52 18.52 0.65
CA THR A 138 -0.84 17.11 0.81
C THR A 138 -1.91 16.89 1.85
N ALA A 139 -2.85 16.01 1.52
CA ALA A 139 -3.79 15.42 2.46
C ALA A 139 -3.63 13.90 2.36
N SER A 140 -3.33 13.24 3.47
CA SER A 140 -3.22 11.78 3.52
C SER A 140 -4.17 11.20 4.55
N PHE A 141 -4.71 10.04 4.20
CA PHE A 141 -5.51 9.18 5.03
C PHE A 141 -4.84 7.80 5.03
N ASP A 142 -4.66 7.22 6.20
CA ASP A 142 -4.26 5.83 6.34
C ASP A 142 -5.15 5.12 7.34
N PHE A 143 -5.47 3.87 7.02
CA PHE A 143 -6.27 2.98 7.83
C PHE A 143 -5.55 1.64 7.94
N ARG A 144 -5.35 1.16 9.15
CA ARG A 144 -4.70 -0.11 9.44
C ARG A 144 -5.51 -0.93 10.42
N SER A 145 -5.76 -2.18 10.07
CA SER A 145 -6.55 -3.11 10.88
C SER A 145 -6.12 -4.56 10.66
N GLN A 146 -6.87 -5.50 11.24
CA GLN A 146 -6.70 -6.94 11.17
C GLN A 146 -8.04 -7.62 10.78
N PHE A 147 -7.97 -8.76 10.10
CA PHE A 147 -9.10 -9.58 9.66
C PHE A 147 -9.66 -10.50 10.76
N SER A 148 -8.78 -11.23 11.43
CA SER A 148 -9.19 -12.38 12.24
C SER A 148 -8.80 -12.26 13.72
N ASN A 149 -9.43 -13.08 14.55
CA ASN A 149 -9.07 -13.17 15.96
C ASN A 149 -7.67 -13.79 16.13
N SER A 150 -6.90 -13.24 17.06
CA SER A 150 -5.62 -13.78 17.49
C SER A 150 -5.64 -14.01 18.99
N TYR A 151 -4.96 -15.07 19.44
CA TYR A 151 -4.90 -15.45 20.86
C TYR A 151 -3.44 -15.56 21.29
N ASP A 152 -3.14 -15.10 22.51
CA ASP A 152 -1.75 -15.00 23.02
C ASP A 152 -1.30 -16.31 23.69
N THR A 153 -2.21 -16.92 24.47
CA THR A 153 -1.98 -18.20 25.14
C THR A 153 -2.85 -19.25 24.47
N TYR A 154 -2.29 -20.44 24.27
CA TYR A 154 -3.06 -21.59 23.81
C TYR A 154 -2.77 -22.70 24.80
N THR A 155 -3.79 -23.03 25.60
CA THR A 155 -3.72 -24.07 26.62
C THR A 155 -4.55 -25.24 26.13
N LEU A 156 -3.92 -26.39 25.96
CA LEU A 156 -4.63 -27.63 25.68
C LEU A 156 -5.25 -28.12 26.98
N ASP A 157 -6.56 -28.22 27.02
CA ASP A 157 -7.22 -29.03 28.02
C ASP A 157 -7.02 -30.51 27.65
N GLU A 158 -6.21 -31.23 28.42
CA GLU A 158 -5.88 -32.63 28.15
C GLU A 158 -7.11 -33.56 28.25
N ALA A 159 -8.13 -33.18 29.03
CA ALA A 159 -9.33 -33.97 29.23
C ALA A 159 -10.34 -33.80 28.08
N THR A 160 -10.48 -32.58 27.55
CA THR A 160 -11.42 -32.27 26.46
C THR A 160 -10.76 -32.15 25.08
N GLN A 161 -9.42 -32.25 25.02
CA GLN A 161 -8.60 -32.02 23.82
C GLN A 161 -8.90 -30.69 23.12
N THR A 162 -9.39 -29.70 23.87
CA THR A 162 -9.80 -28.40 23.35
C THR A 162 -8.75 -27.34 23.71
N TRP A 163 -8.39 -26.49 22.75
CA TRP A 163 -7.49 -25.37 22.97
C TRP A 163 -8.27 -24.15 23.46
N SER A 164 -7.88 -23.58 24.60
CA SER A 164 -8.38 -22.31 25.11
C SER A 164 -7.32 -21.22 25.03
N GLY A 165 -7.73 -19.97 24.83
CA GLY A 165 -6.79 -18.86 24.74
C GLY A 165 -7.38 -17.52 25.08
N THR A 166 -6.55 -16.62 25.60
CA THR A 166 -6.92 -15.22 25.84
C THR A 166 -6.87 -14.46 24.53
N LEU A 167 -7.99 -13.82 24.15
CA LEU A 167 -8.05 -13.02 22.95
C LEU A 167 -7.06 -11.85 23.05
N LYS A 168 -6.31 -11.64 21.97
CA LYS A 168 -5.30 -10.59 21.86
C LYS A 168 -5.71 -9.51 20.86
N SER A 169 -6.27 -9.93 19.73
CA SER A 169 -6.78 -9.02 18.69
C SER A 169 -7.96 -9.65 17.97
N GLY A 170 -8.75 -8.83 17.30
CA GLY A 170 -9.87 -9.28 16.48
C GLY A 170 -10.14 -8.36 15.30
N PHE A 171 -11.21 -8.62 14.56
CA PHE A 171 -11.62 -7.79 13.44
C PHE A 171 -11.82 -6.34 13.90
N LEU A 172 -11.10 -5.39 13.28
CA LEU A 172 -11.13 -3.96 13.66
C LEU A 172 -10.75 -3.64 15.10
N SER A 173 -10.12 -4.57 15.82
CA SER A 173 -9.72 -4.39 17.22
C SER A 173 -8.25 -4.77 17.40
N PRO A 174 -7.33 -3.80 17.27
CA PRO A 174 -7.55 -2.37 17.03
C PRO A 174 -7.55 -2.02 15.54
N ALA A 175 -8.31 -0.99 15.19
CA ALA A 175 -8.24 -0.27 13.92
C ALA A 175 -7.63 1.12 14.14
N TYR A 176 -6.52 1.40 13.47
CA TYR A 176 -5.85 2.70 13.51
C TYR A 176 -6.21 3.48 12.25
N THR A 177 -6.62 4.73 12.42
CA THR A 177 -6.92 5.64 11.31
C THR A 177 -6.18 6.94 11.52
N ASN A 178 -5.38 7.40 10.56
CA ASN A 178 -4.75 8.71 10.64
C ASN A 178 -5.16 9.58 9.46
N ILE A 179 -5.34 10.86 9.74
CA ILE A 179 -5.54 11.91 8.75
C ILE A 179 -4.45 12.94 8.98
N ALA A 180 -3.66 13.24 7.94
CA ALA A 180 -2.58 14.20 8.01
C ALA A 180 -2.70 15.23 6.89
N LEU A 181 -2.72 16.51 7.26
CA LEU A 181 -2.72 17.65 6.34
C LEU A 181 -1.40 18.40 6.45
N GLY A 182 -0.81 18.73 5.31
CA GLY A 182 0.52 19.32 5.31
C GLY A 182 1.05 19.69 3.93
N MET A 183 2.37 19.73 3.86
CA MET A 183 3.12 20.00 2.63
C MET A 183 4.18 18.93 2.43
N GLU A 184 4.47 18.63 1.18
CA GLU A 184 5.55 17.73 0.78
C GLU A 184 6.54 18.48 -0.10
N TRP A 185 7.81 18.33 0.21
CA TRP A 185 8.91 18.76 -0.63
C TRP A 185 9.51 17.54 -1.33
N THR A 186 9.44 17.55 -2.66
CA THR A 186 9.94 16.48 -3.54
C THR A 186 10.96 17.07 -4.52
N PRO A 187 12.22 17.28 -4.11
CA PRO A 187 13.25 17.83 -4.99
C PRO A 187 13.59 16.86 -6.15
N THR A 188 13.58 15.55 -5.85
CA THR A 188 13.94 14.45 -6.73
C THR A 188 12.95 13.30 -6.59
N ASP A 189 12.93 12.35 -7.53
CA ASP A 189 12.01 11.21 -7.48
C ASP A 189 12.39 10.18 -6.40
N TRP A 190 13.65 10.20 -5.94
CA TRP A 190 14.20 9.28 -4.94
C TRP A 190 14.17 9.83 -3.51
N PHE A 191 13.80 11.09 -3.29
CA PHE A 191 13.72 11.68 -1.96
C PHE A 191 12.54 12.63 -1.80
N ASN A 192 11.80 12.48 -0.70
CA ASN A 192 10.76 13.43 -0.32
C ASN A 192 10.70 13.63 1.19
N VAL A 193 10.25 14.82 1.58
CA VAL A 193 9.98 15.17 2.98
C VAL A 193 8.55 15.70 3.07
N ASN A 194 7.72 15.04 3.86
CA ASN A 194 6.37 15.46 4.17
C ASN A 194 6.31 16.02 5.58
N ILE A 195 5.80 17.25 5.70
CA ILE A 195 5.62 17.96 6.96
C ILE A 195 4.12 18.15 7.12
N ALA A 196 3.52 17.43 8.07
CA ALA A 196 2.09 17.50 8.35
C ALA A 196 1.85 18.00 9.78
N PRO A 197 1.68 19.32 9.97
CA PRO A 197 1.44 19.91 11.29
C PRO A 197 0.06 19.57 11.86
N LEU A 198 -0.89 19.15 11.02
CA LEU A 198 -2.22 18.76 11.42
C LEU A 198 -2.38 17.26 11.17
N THR A 199 -2.06 16.45 12.16
CA THR A 199 -2.19 14.99 12.10
C THR A 199 -3.14 14.53 13.21
N GLY A 200 -4.31 14.04 12.83
CA GLY A 200 -5.27 13.40 13.73
C GLY A 200 -5.18 11.89 13.62
N GLY A 201 -4.96 11.20 14.73
CA GLY A 201 -4.98 9.75 14.84
C GLY A 201 -6.19 9.27 15.65
N PHE A 202 -6.84 8.23 15.18
CA PHE A 202 -7.94 7.56 15.85
C PHE A 202 -7.59 6.09 16.02
N THR A 203 -7.57 5.63 17.26
CA THR A 203 -7.50 4.20 17.59
C THR A 203 -8.89 3.73 17.96
N ILE A 204 -9.43 2.77 17.23
CA ILE A 204 -10.75 2.20 17.45
C ILE A 204 -10.57 0.77 17.96
N CYS A 205 -11.27 0.41 19.03
CA CYS A 205 -11.31 -0.95 19.57
C CYS A 205 -12.74 -1.29 19.97
N THR A 206 -13.36 -2.23 19.24
CA THR A 206 -14.78 -2.58 19.42
C THR A 206 -14.99 -3.77 20.36
N ILE A 207 -13.93 -4.52 20.68
CA ILE A 207 -14.00 -5.68 21.56
C ILE A 207 -13.67 -5.26 23.00
N ASP A 208 -14.65 -5.38 23.90
CA ASP A 208 -14.58 -4.90 25.28
C ASP A 208 -13.37 -5.42 26.06
N GLU A 209 -13.07 -6.72 25.99
CA GLU A 209 -11.95 -7.35 26.68
C GLU A 209 -10.57 -6.84 26.21
N LEU A 210 -10.50 -6.23 25.02
CA LEU A 210 -9.26 -5.71 24.44
C LEU A 210 -9.04 -4.21 24.72
N LYS A 211 -10.10 -3.45 25.03
CA LYS A 211 -10.02 -1.99 25.20
C LYS A 211 -8.99 -1.56 26.23
N LYS A 212 -8.88 -2.28 27.34
CA LYS A 212 -7.88 -2.02 28.38
C LYS A 212 -6.45 -2.21 27.87
N ASN A 213 -6.20 -3.30 27.14
CA ASN A 213 -4.87 -3.65 26.63
C ASN A 213 -4.37 -2.64 25.58
N TYR A 214 -5.29 -2.02 24.84
CA TYR A 214 -4.98 -0.97 23.87
C TYR A 214 -5.00 0.45 24.44
N GLY A 215 -5.07 0.61 25.77
CA GLY A 215 -4.95 1.91 26.43
C GLY A 215 -6.15 2.83 26.20
N MET A 216 -7.33 2.29 25.90
CA MET A 216 -8.55 3.08 25.75
C MET A 216 -8.86 3.80 27.07
N LYS A 217 -9.54 4.95 26.99
CA LYS A 217 -9.92 5.74 28.19
C LYS A 217 -11.28 5.29 28.71
N LEU A 218 -11.46 5.30 30.02
CA LEU A 218 -12.78 5.10 30.62
C LEU A 218 -13.76 6.19 30.14
N ILE A 219 -15.03 5.82 30.03
CA ILE A 219 -16.11 6.73 29.63
C ILE A 219 -16.24 7.84 30.68
N GLU A 220 -16.20 7.45 31.97
CA GLU A 220 -16.24 8.33 33.14
C GLU A 220 -15.18 7.94 34.18
N VAL A 221 -14.75 8.93 34.97
CA VAL A 221 -13.77 8.74 36.05
C VAL A 221 -14.44 8.01 37.22
N GLY A 222 -13.84 6.91 37.70
CA GLY A 222 -14.32 6.13 38.84
C GLY A 222 -15.08 4.85 38.46
N LEU A 223 -15.31 4.60 37.17
CA LEU A 223 -15.82 3.31 36.70
C LEU A 223 -14.79 2.20 36.89
N ASP A 224 -15.27 0.97 37.11
CA ASP A 224 -14.40 -0.19 37.33
C ASP A 224 -13.55 -0.50 36.08
N PRO A 225 -12.21 -0.42 36.17
CA PRO A 225 -11.29 -0.72 35.06
C PRO A 225 -11.14 -2.23 34.78
N ALA A 226 -11.87 -3.10 35.48
CA ALA A 226 -11.99 -4.52 35.12
C ALA A 226 -13.06 -4.77 34.04
N VAL A 227 -14.02 -3.86 33.88
CA VAL A 227 -15.15 -4.02 32.94
C VAL A 227 -14.85 -3.31 31.62
N GLY A 228 -14.71 -4.09 30.54
CA GLY A 228 -14.35 -3.57 29.21
C GLY A 228 -15.36 -2.55 28.63
N SER A 229 -16.66 -2.73 28.89
CA SER A 229 -17.70 -1.80 28.41
C SER A 229 -17.61 -0.39 29.03
N ASN A 230 -16.85 -0.23 30.12
CA ASN A 230 -16.62 1.08 30.74
C ASN A 230 -15.59 1.92 29.98
N TYR A 231 -14.95 1.36 28.95
CA TYR A 231 -13.98 2.04 28.10
C TYR A 231 -14.63 2.59 26.82
N ARG A 232 -14.14 3.74 26.35
CA ARG A 232 -14.52 4.33 25.07
C ARG A 232 -14.06 3.45 23.92
N ASP A 233 -14.85 3.43 22.85
CA ASP A 233 -14.55 2.66 21.63
C ASP A 233 -13.50 3.31 20.74
N ALA A 234 -13.29 4.63 20.90
CA ALA A 234 -12.33 5.40 20.12
C ALA A 234 -11.45 6.27 21.03
N LEU A 235 -10.14 6.28 20.73
CA LEU A 235 -9.16 7.17 21.30
C LEU A 235 -8.66 8.12 20.21
N PHE A 236 -8.80 9.42 20.45
CA PHE A 236 -8.30 10.45 19.55
C PHE A 236 -6.95 10.99 20.03
N GLN A 237 -6.04 11.14 19.09
CA GLN A 237 -4.73 11.76 19.27
C GLN A 237 -4.58 12.86 18.21
N PHE A 238 -3.92 13.94 18.57
CA PHE A 238 -3.69 15.04 17.65
C PHE A 238 -2.27 15.55 17.81
N GLY A 239 -1.58 15.74 16.70
CA GLY A 239 -0.18 16.07 16.72
C GLY A 239 0.34 16.50 15.37
N ALA A 240 1.65 16.49 15.24
CA ALA A 240 2.34 16.74 14.00
C ALA A 240 3.28 15.58 13.67
N GLN A 241 3.44 15.34 12.36
CA GLN A 241 4.39 14.37 11.86
C GLN A 241 5.31 14.96 10.80
N ILE A 242 6.56 14.49 10.80
CA ILE A 242 7.50 14.67 9.70
C ILE A 242 7.86 13.29 9.18
N LYS A 243 7.61 13.04 7.90
CA LYS A 243 7.94 11.79 7.22
C LYS A 243 8.98 12.08 6.14
N MET A 244 10.15 11.48 6.26
CA MET A 244 11.22 11.56 5.27
C MET A 244 11.36 10.20 4.60
N ASN A 245 11.29 10.18 3.27
CA ASN A 245 11.44 8.96 2.48
C ASN A 245 12.62 9.10 1.54
N PHE A 246 13.46 8.08 1.50
CA PHE A 246 14.53 7.93 0.53
C PHE A 246 14.40 6.56 -0.14
N LYS A 247 14.36 6.52 -1.46
CA LYS A 247 14.23 5.29 -2.25
C LYS A 247 15.15 5.33 -3.45
N THR A 248 16.12 4.43 -3.50
CA THR A 248 17.08 4.34 -4.59
C THR A 248 17.20 2.92 -5.12
N SER A 249 17.28 2.80 -6.44
CA SER A 249 17.70 1.57 -7.11
C SER A 249 19.20 1.65 -7.32
N VAL A 250 19.96 0.87 -6.56
CA VAL A 250 21.42 0.87 -6.65
C VAL A 250 21.87 0.19 -7.95
N ASN A 251 21.12 -0.84 -8.37
CA ASN A 251 21.24 -1.49 -9.67
C ASN A 251 19.88 -2.10 -10.07
N ASP A 252 19.84 -2.86 -11.17
CA ASP A 252 18.60 -3.43 -11.71
C ASP A 252 17.93 -4.47 -10.80
N VAL A 253 18.69 -5.06 -9.87
CA VAL A 253 18.20 -6.12 -8.98
C VAL A 253 18.05 -5.65 -7.53
N PHE A 254 18.72 -4.58 -7.12
CA PHE A 254 18.81 -4.15 -5.73
C PHE A 254 18.21 -2.76 -5.53
N THR A 255 17.20 -2.69 -4.67
CA THR A 255 16.55 -1.46 -4.24
C THR A 255 16.69 -1.30 -2.74
N TYR A 256 17.03 -0.09 -2.32
CA TYR A 256 17.03 0.32 -0.93
C TYR A 256 16.01 1.44 -0.71
N GLU A 257 15.17 1.26 0.30
CA GLU A 257 14.16 2.23 0.73
C GLU A 257 14.29 2.44 2.24
N THR A 258 14.29 3.69 2.67
CA THR A 258 14.30 4.05 4.09
C THR A 258 13.29 5.16 4.34
N GLN A 259 12.55 5.01 5.44
CA GLN A 259 11.52 5.95 5.87
C GLN A 259 11.75 6.29 7.34
N LEU A 260 11.90 7.58 7.63
CA LEU A 260 11.94 8.10 8.98
C LEU A 260 10.65 8.88 9.24
N VAL A 261 9.90 8.47 10.26
CA VAL A 261 8.71 9.17 10.74
C VAL A 261 8.99 9.68 12.16
N LEU A 262 8.92 10.99 12.32
CA LEU A 262 8.94 11.67 13.60
C LEU A 262 7.53 12.12 13.90
N PHE A 263 7.01 11.75 15.06
CA PHE A 263 5.68 12.17 15.51
C PHE A 263 5.78 12.85 16.87
N THR A 264 5.05 13.95 17.02
CA THR A 264 4.91 14.66 18.29
C THR A 264 3.43 14.82 18.61
N ASP A 265 3.03 14.43 19.81
CA ASP A 265 1.64 14.56 20.29
C ASP A 265 1.45 15.96 20.88
N TYR A 266 0.46 16.70 20.42
CA TYR A 266 0.13 18.03 20.96
C TYR A 266 -0.65 17.95 22.27
N LEU A 267 -1.33 16.84 22.54
CA LEU A 267 -2.21 16.66 23.68
C LEU A 267 -1.46 16.16 24.93
N ASP A 268 -0.28 15.55 24.77
CA ASP A 268 0.55 15.08 25.88
C ASP A 268 2.01 15.56 25.77
N LYS A 269 2.32 16.65 26.49
CA LYS A 269 3.66 17.27 26.60
C LYS A 269 4.33 17.51 25.22
N PRO A 270 3.82 18.46 24.42
CA PRO A 270 4.30 18.72 23.07
C PRO A 270 5.81 18.94 23.00
N PHE A 271 6.46 18.38 21.97
CA PHE A 271 7.88 18.52 21.64
C PHE A 271 8.90 17.95 22.66
N ARG A 272 8.45 17.43 23.81
CA ARG A 272 9.34 16.79 24.80
C ARG A 272 9.52 15.29 24.57
N HIS A 273 8.51 14.66 23.97
CA HIS A 273 8.41 13.23 23.74
C HIS A 273 8.11 12.97 22.27
N ASN A 274 9.16 12.89 21.45
CA ASN A 274 8.99 12.58 20.03
C ASN A 274 9.10 11.07 19.85
N ARG A 275 8.06 10.49 19.24
CA ARG A 275 8.13 9.11 18.75
C ARG A 275 8.92 9.09 17.46
N VAL A 276 9.88 8.18 17.39
CA VAL A 276 10.74 7.97 16.22
C VAL A 276 10.46 6.58 15.68
N ASN A 277 9.99 6.50 14.45
CA ASN A 277 9.90 5.25 13.71
C ASN A 277 10.87 5.34 12.53
N TRP A 278 11.79 4.39 12.43
CA TRP A 278 12.75 4.32 11.34
C TRP A 278 12.69 2.93 10.68
N ASP A 279 12.20 2.92 9.45
CA ASP A 279 11.98 1.71 8.67
C ASP A 279 13.02 1.64 7.55
N ASN A 280 13.65 0.48 7.38
CA ASN A 280 14.57 0.22 6.28
C ASN A 280 14.13 -1.04 5.54
N LYS A 281 14.19 -0.98 4.21
CA LYS A 281 13.83 -2.08 3.32
C LYS A 281 14.89 -2.25 2.26
N PHE A 282 15.53 -3.40 2.32
CA PHE A 282 16.46 -3.89 1.32
C PHE A 282 15.72 -4.93 0.48
N SER A 283 15.72 -4.77 -0.85
CA SER A 283 14.98 -5.64 -1.77
C SER A 283 15.90 -6.11 -2.89
N TRP A 284 16.00 -7.43 -3.08
CA TRP A 284 16.76 -8.07 -4.14
C TRP A 284 15.85 -8.89 -5.06
N GLN A 285 15.86 -8.60 -6.35
CA GLN A 285 15.20 -9.38 -7.40
C GLN A 285 16.18 -10.46 -7.89
N VAL A 286 16.08 -11.67 -7.34
CA VAL A 286 17.00 -12.77 -7.68
C VAL A 286 16.59 -13.47 -8.97
N ALA A 287 15.29 -13.59 -9.23
CA ALA A 287 14.74 -14.09 -10.48
C ALA A 287 13.47 -13.35 -10.85
N LYS A 288 12.92 -13.59 -12.05
CA LYS A 288 11.71 -12.90 -12.56
C LYS A 288 10.54 -12.89 -11.56
N TYR A 289 10.34 -13.99 -10.84
CA TYR A 289 9.28 -14.12 -9.85
C TYR A 289 9.79 -14.34 -8.44
N LEU A 290 11.10 -14.27 -8.18
CA LEU A 290 11.67 -14.54 -6.85
C LEU A 290 12.35 -13.28 -6.30
N LYS A 291 11.84 -12.81 -5.18
CA LYS A 291 12.32 -11.61 -4.48
C LYS A 291 12.74 -11.94 -3.05
N LEU A 292 13.92 -11.48 -2.67
CA LEU A 292 14.36 -11.45 -1.29
C LEU A 292 14.15 -10.04 -0.73
N SER A 293 13.76 -9.94 0.52
CA SER A 293 13.76 -8.66 1.22
C SER A 293 14.19 -8.80 2.67
N LEU A 294 14.98 -7.84 3.12
CA LEU A 294 15.31 -7.66 4.52
C LEU A 294 14.66 -6.33 4.94
N ASN A 295 13.80 -6.38 5.94
CA ASN A 295 13.12 -5.22 6.48
C ASN A 295 13.54 -5.05 7.94
N THR A 296 13.90 -3.84 8.34
CA THR A 296 14.18 -3.52 9.73
C THR A 296 13.29 -2.35 10.16
N TRP A 297 12.78 -2.44 11.38
CA TRP A 297 11.98 -1.41 12.01
C TRP A 297 12.62 -1.07 13.34
N LEU A 298 12.89 0.21 13.54
CA LEU A 298 13.37 0.76 14.80
C LEU A 298 12.32 1.73 15.31
N ILE A 299 11.78 1.46 16.49
CA ILE A 299 10.80 2.33 17.14
C ILE A 299 11.38 2.78 18.47
N TYR A 300 11.40 4.09 18.68
CA TYR A 300 11.62 4.69 19.98
C TYR A 300 10.39 5.49 20.35
N ASP A 301 9.71 5.05 21.41
CA ASP A 301 8.55 5.73 21.96
C ASP A 301 8.81 6.02 23.45
N PRO A 302 8.93 7.29 23.85
CA PRO A 302 9.22 7.66 25.23
C PRO A 302 8.06 7.36 26.20
N ILE A 303 6.85 7.11 25.71
CA ILE A 303 5.68 6.80 26.55
C ILE A 303 5.61 5.29 26.84
N VAL A 304 6.18 4.46 25.95
CA VAL A 304 6.16 3.00 26.07
C VAL A 304 7.33 2.53 26.94
N LEU A 305 7.00 1.91 28.07
CA LEU A 305 7.97 1.29 28.98
C LEU A 305 8.05 -0.21 28.73
N ILE A 306 9.27 -0.73 28.61
CA ILE A 306 9.57 -2.16 28.47
C ILE A 306 10.40 -2.55 29.68
N ASP A 307 9.89 -3.47 30.50
CA ASP A 307 10.45 -3.80 31.82
C ASP A 307 10.60 -2.57 32.74
N GLY A 308 9.68 -1.60 32.62
CA GLY A 308 9.68 -0.37 33.43
C GLY A 308 10.65 0.72 32.98
N ILE A 309 11.39 0.53 31.87
CA ILE A 309 12.35 1.50 31.34
C ILE A 309 12.06 1.77 29.86
N GLN A 310 12.32 2.98 29.38
CA GLN A 310 12.27 3.28 27.94
C GLN A 310 13.37 2.52 27.19
N ARG A 311 13.00 1.78 26.14
CA ARG A 311 13.95 1.04 25.30
C ARG A 311 13.64 1.25 23.84
N VAL A 312 14.69 1.21 23.02
CA VAL A 312 14.56 1.12 21.57
C VAL A 312 14.02 -0.27 21.22
N GLN A 313 12.91 -0.30 20.48
CA GLN A 313 12.32 -1.50 19.95
C GLN A 313 12.90 -1.76 18.57
N PHE A 314 13.41 -2.97 18.34
CA PHE A 314 13.98 -3.35 17.07
C PHE A 314 13.31 -4.62 16.57
N LYS A 315 12.88 -4.59 15.31
CA LYS A 315 12.31 -5.75 14.60
C LYS A 315 13.06 -5.92 13.30
N GLU A 316 13.43 -7.15 12.99
CA GLU A 316 13.97 -7.56 11.71
C GLU A 316 13.04 -8.60 11.09
N SER A 317 12.85 -8.52 9.78
CA SER A 317 12.15 -9.55 9.03
C SER A 317 12.85 -9.81 7.71
N PHE A 318 13.39 -11.01 7.57
CA PHE A 318 13.91 -11.52 6.31
C PHE A 318 12.83 -12.33 5.61
N THR A 319 12.57 -12.05 4.34
CA THR A 319 11.48 -12.66 3.59
C THR A 319 11.93 -13.09 2.21
N ILE A 320 11.50 -14.29 1.81
CA ILE A 320 11.64 -14.84 0.46
C ILE A 320 10.23 -14.96 -0.12
N ASN A 321 9.94 -14.22 -1.19
CA ASN A 321 8.62 -14.20 -1.82
C ASN A 321 8.70 -14.63 -3.29
N PHE A 322 7.76 -15.49 -3.68
CA PHE A 322 7.29 -15.54 -5.04
C PHE A 322 6.36 -14.36 -5.28
N THR A 323 6.72 -13.50 -6.24
CA THR A 323 6.00 -12.27 -6.54
C THR A 323 5.51 -12.29 -7.98
N TYR A 324 4.21 -12.08 -8.17
CA TYR A 324 3.60 -11.86 -9.48
C TYR A 324 2.95 -10.49 -9.53
N THR A 325 3.36 -9.64 -10.48
CA THR A 325 2.84 -8.28 -10.62
C THR A 325 2.06 -8.15 -11.90
N ILE A 326 0.82 -7.70 -11.77
CA ILE A 326 -0.04 -7.28 -12.87
C ILE A 326 -0.05 -5.76 -12.82
N ALA A 327 0.51 -5.11 -13.84
CA ALA A 327 0.48 -3.66 -13.93
C ALA A 327 -0.12 -3.27 -15.27
N ASN A 328 -1.13 -2.40 -15.22
CA ASN A 328 -1.64 -1.75 -16.39
C ASN A 328 -0.99 -0.36 -16.42
N ARG A 329 0.15 -0.29 -17.12
CA ARG A 329 0.93 0.94 -17.26
C ARG A 329 0.42 1.73 -18.47
N LYS A 330 0.68 3.04 -18.42
CA LYS A 330 0.42 3.99 -19.50
C LYS A 330 1.22 3.62 -20.75
#